data_AF-A0A2V7GSD6-F1
#
_entry.id   AF-A0A2V7GSD6-F1
#
_cell.length_a   1.000
_cell.length_b   1.000
_cell.length_c   1.000
_cell.angle_alpha   90.00
_cell.angle_beta   90.00
_cell.angle_gamma   90.00
#
_symmetry.space_group_name_H-M   'P 1'
#
loop_
_entity.id
_entity.type
_entity.pdbx_description
1 polymer ?
#
loop_
_entity_poly.entity_id
_entity_poly.type
_entity_poly.pdbx_seq_one_letter_code
_entity_poly.pdbx_strand_id
1 'polypeptide(L)'
;MRFPRLLPLFLLAACVTERGPLTNRMAQMSTTYLTRAARQPVSWQPWGREAFALAARLDRPVLLYVGAEDCRWCALMDREAYADPTLGALIDSLFVPVRLDRDERPDIAQRYEAAVQSLAGLRGYPLTVFLTPDGAPFFGGTYFPADDPVTGRGLKQILPDIAKSFREQRQFILQHAAVVRQLAITKAGTTHGVLSGDAVGRAIDSVRLAVEELARRPGALVGFVPTQAVALLLADYALEADTAALTAARAALDALLDSAGPPAAAAADVPPALVRAGLARDLAVAWVLTAEPRYRDAAAVELHALTRALGGDEGRPLFADREGFAIAATLDAASALGDSVAQTRALAALDTLLKRVYARGFGVRHAMAGTVHGLLQDQVQVAAASVAAYNATGRPRYLEVAKNLADVLERDFADPQGGYFDAAVPDASAPALADRTKQVLDDLLPGANAAAARVLLRLAAVTGDAGYRRRARATLEAFAGGVDGAGLR
;
A
#
# COMPACT_ATOMS: atom_id res chain seq x y z
N MET A 1 34.72 -39.30 52.44
CA MET A 1 33.70 -38.30 52.84
C MET A 1 34.02 -36.96 52.19
N ARG A 2 33.31 -36.62 51.11
CA ARG A 2 33.29 -35.28 50.50
C ARG A 2 31.84 -35.01 50.09
N PHE A 3 31.17 -34.14 50.83
CA PHE A 3 29.82 -33.67 50.51
C PHE A 3 29.87 -32.72 49.29
N PRO A 4 28.92 -32.82 48.34
CA PRO A 4 28.75 -31.78 47.33
C PRO A 4 27.99 -30.59 47.93
N ARG A 5 28.41 -29.38 47.57
CA ARG A 5 27.77 -28.11 47.93
C ARG A 5 26.45 -27.97 47.17
N LEU A 6 25.34 -27.83 47.89
CA LEU A 6 24.09 -27.29 47.37
C LEU A 6 24.25 -25.78 47.16
N LEU A 7 24.13 -25.32 45.92
CA LEU A 7 23.95 -23.91 45.57
C LEU A 7 22.44 -23.62 45.57
N PRO A 8 21.93 -22.57 46.24
CA PRO A 8 20.51 -22.25 46.17
C PRO A 8 20.23 -21.60 44.81
N LEU A 9 19.27 -22.17 44.09
CA LEU A 9 18.71 -21.63 42.85
C LEU A 9 17.82 -20.42 43.24
N PHE A 10 18.37 -19.20 43.16
CA PHE A 10 17.55 -18.00 43.22
C PHE A 10 16.81 -17.82 41.89
N LEU A 11 15.58 -18.34 41.83
CA LEU A 11 14.57 -17.90 40.87
C LEU A 11 14.22 -16.44 41.20
N LEU A 12 14.89 -15.51 40.54
CA LEU A 12 14.41 -14.12 40.43
C LEU A 12 13.20 -14.12 39.49
N ALA A 13 12.03 -14.39 40.06
CA ALA A 13 10.77 -13.96 39.48
C ALA A 13 10.76 -12.43 39.54
N ALA A 14 11.23 -11.79 38.47
CA ALA A 14 11.06 -10.36 38.27
C ALA A 14 9.57 -10.09 37.98
N CYS A 15 8.77 -9.92 39.03
CA CYS A 15 7.54 -9.15 38.94
C CYS A 15 7.92 -7.69 38.65
N VAL A 16 8.16 -7.36 37.38
CA VAL A 16 8.30 -5.97 36.95
C VAL A 16 6.91 -5.36 36.94
N THR A 17 6.58 -4.65 38.00
CA THR A 17 5.45 -3.72 38.03
C THR A 17 5.81 -2.49 37.18
N GLU A 18 5.58 -2.54 35.88
CA GLU A 18 5.60 -1.34 35.04
C GLU A 18 4.32 -0.52 35.29
N ARG A 19 4.29 0.20 36.40
CA ARG A 19 3.52 1.45 36.54
C ARG A 19 4.44 2.67 36.34
N GLY A 20 5.52 2.49 35.57
CA GLY A 20 6.45 3.55 35.19
C GLY A 20 5.99 4.26 33.91
N PRO A 21 6.58 5.42 33.57
CA PRO A 21 6.31 6.10 32.31
C PRO A 21 6.61 5.18 31.13
N LEU A 22 5.79 5.25 30.08
CA LEU A 22 6.08 4.57 28.83
C LEU A 22 7.43 5.05 28.27
N THR A 23 8.13 4.17 27.57
CA THR A 23 9.38 4.52 26.88
C THR A 23 9.14 4.46 25.38
N ASN A 24 9.56 5.50 24.67
CA ASN A 24 9.51 5.53 23.21
C ASN A 24 10.45 4.46 22.63
N ARG A 25 9.91 3.57 21.78
CA ARG A 25 10.64 2.44 21.19
C ARG A 25 11.02 2.65 19.72
N MET A 26 10.76 3.82 19.15
CA MET A 26 10.97 4.08 17.73
C MET A 26 12.44 4.06 17.29
N ALA A 27 13.39 4.26 18.20
CA ALA A 27 14.83 4.21 17.90
C ALA A 27 15.29 2.83 17.40
N GLN A 28 14.50 1.78 17.64
CA GLN A 28 14.82 0.40 17.28
C GLN A 28 14.21 -0.02 15.93
N MET A 29 13.44 0.86 15.29
CA MET A 29 12.72 0.55 14.05
C MET A 29 13.63 0.63 12.82
N SER A 30 13.24 -0.08 11.75
CA SER A 30 14.04 -0.18 10.53
C SER A 30 13.86 0.97 9.54
N THR A 31 12.79 1.75 9.64
CA THR A 31 12.51 2.83 8.69
C THR A 31 12.89 4.20 9.24
N THR A 32 13.32 5.09 8.33
CA THR A 32 13.66 6.49 8.67
C THR A 32 12.45 7.23 9.24
N TYR A 33 11.27 6.97 8.69
CA TYR A 33 10.01 7.55 9.16
C TYR A 33 9.76 7.26 10.63
N LEU A 34 9.92 6.00 11.06
CA LEU A 34 9.72 5.60 12.45
C LEU A 34 10.84 6.13 13.33
N THR A 35 12.11 5.91 12.97
CA THR A 35 13.25 6.34 13.79
C THR A 35 13.30 7.85 14.03
N ARG A 36 12.79 8.68 13.12
CA ARG A 36 12.61 10.13 13.32
C ARG A 36 11.70 10.46 14.51
N ALA A 37 10.70 9.63 14.77
CA ALA A 37 9.78 9.80 15.89
C ALA A 37 10.38 9.40 17.25
N ALA A 38 11.60 8.85 17.30
CA ALA A 38 12.26 8.45 18.55
C ALA A 38 12.55 9.62 19.50
N ARG A 39 12.61 10.85 18.99
CA ARG A 39 12.85 12.06 19.77
C ARG A 39 11.57 12.83 20.10
N GLN A 40 10.42 12.35 19.65
CA GLN A 40 9.15 13.00 19.97
C GLN A 40 8.78 12.75 21.44
N PRO A 41 8.08 13.69 22.09
CA PRO A 41 7.63 13.55 23.48
C PRO A 41 6.58 12.45 23.69
N VAL A 42 5.94 11.94 22.63
CA VAL A 42 5.02 10.80 22.71
C VAL A 42 5.83 9.51 22.83
N SER A 43 5.45 8.63 23.76
CA SER A 43 6.12 7.35 23.99
C SER A 43 5.66 6.26 23.02
N TRP A 44 5.90 6.47 21.73
CA TRP A 44 5.46 5.59 20.65
C TRP A 44 5.91 4.13 20.82
N GLN A 45 4.96 3.22 20.65
CA GLN A 45 5.16 1.78 20.60
C GLN A 45 5.08 1.28 19.14
N PRO A 46 5.87 0.26 18.76
CA PRO A 46 5.72 -0.39 17.46
C PRO A 46 4.41 -1.19 17.42
N TRP A 47 3.87 -1.35 16.22
CA TRP A 47 2.76 -2.27 16.00
C TRP A 47 3.17 -3.71 16.32
N GLY A 48 2.39 -4.38 17.16
CA GLY A 48 2.60 -5.79 17.46
C GLY A 48 1.88 -6.23 18.73
N ARG A 49 1.90 -7.55 18.99
CA ARG A 49 1.27 -8.17 20.17
C ARG A 49 1.63 -7.48 21.49
N GLU A 50 2.86 -7.00 21.63
CA GLU A 50 3.31 -6.31 22.84
C GLU A 50 2.52 -5.03 23.12
N ALA A 51 2.23 -4.22 22.10
CA ALA A 51 1.49 -2.97 22.26
C ALA A 51 0.02 -3.22 22.65
N PHE A 52 -0.62 -4.22 22.05
CA PHE A 52 -2.01 -4.59 22.39
C PHE A 52 -2.10 -5.28 23.75
N ALA A 53 -1.14 -6.13 24.11
CA ALA A 53 -1.05 -6.71 25.45
C ALA A 53 -0.82 -5.62 26.52
N LEU A 54 -0.01 -4.61 26.21
CA LEU A 54 0.18 -3.44 27.06
C LEU A 54 -1.12 -2.64 27.23
N ALA A 55 -1.86 -2.40 26.14
CA ALA A 55 -3.17 -1.73 26.17
C ALA A 55 -4.19 -2.47 27.04
N ALA A 56 -4.25 -3.80 26.92
CA ALA A 56 -5.10 -4.65 27.74
C ALA A 56 -4.69 -4.61 29.22
N ARG A 57 -3.39 -4.69 29.52
CA ARG A 57 -2.85 -4.63 30.88
C ARG A 57 -3.12 -3.28 31.56
N LEU A 58 -3.04 -2.18 30.81
CA LEU A 58 -3.29 -0.83 31.31
C LEU A 58 -4.77 -0.44 31.30
N ASP A 59 -5.65 -1.27 30.73
CA ASP A 59 -7.06 -0.97 30.43
C ASP A 59 -7.23 0.40 29.73
N ARG A 60 -6.40 0.64 28.72
CA ARG A 60 -6.38 1.87 27.93
C ARG A 60 -6.65 1.59 26.45
N PRO A 61 -7.33 2.50 25.75
CA PRO A 61 -7.44 2.42 24.30
C PRO A 61 -6.08 2.63 23.63
N VAL A 62 -5.93 2.10 22.42
CA VAL A 62 -4.77 2.33 21.56
C VAL A 62 -5.03 3.56 20.70
N LEU A 63 -4.04 4.45 20.60
CA LEU A 63 -4.00 5.49 19.58
C LEU A 63 -3.07 4.99 18.47
N LEU A 64 -3.63 4.53 17.36
CA LEU A 64 -2.88 4.15 16.17
C LEU A 64 -2.67 5.36 15.29
N TYR A 65 -1.40 5.71 15.05
CA TYR A 65 -0.99 6.71 14.07
C TYR A 65 -0.26 6.04 12.91
N VAL A 66 -0.82 6.15 11.70
CA VAL A 66 -0.22 5.64 10.46
C VAL A 66 0.21 6.81 9.59
N GLY A 67 1.45 6.77 9.12
CA GLY A 67 1.95 7.69 8.12
C GLY A 67 3.03 7.06 7.26
N ALA A 68 3.71 7.89 6.48
CA ALA A 68 4.77 7.48 5.57
C ALA A 68 5.83 8.57 5.46
N GLU A 69 7.00 8.21 4.91
CA GLU A 69 8.09 9.18 4.68
C GLU A 69 7.67 10.28 3.70
N ASP A 70 7.07 9.91 2.57
CA ASP A 70 6.68 10.83 1.48
C ASP A 70 5.25 11.41 1.69
N CYS A 71 4.87 11.69 2.94
CA CYS A 71 3.54 12.21 3.32
C CYS A 71 3.65 13.63 3.92
N ARG A 72 3.13 14.63 3.20
CA ARG A 72 3.26 16.04 3.61
C ARG A 72 2.45 16.36 4.87
N TRP A 73 1.23 15.87 4.93
CA TRP A 73 0.35 16.08 6.08
C TRP A 73 0.86 15.35 7.32
N CYS A 74 1.53 14.21 7.15
CA CYS A 74 2.19 13.50 8.24
C CYS A 74 3.32 14.34 8.83
N ALA A 75 4.19 14.92 7.98
CA ALA A 75 5.25 15.81 8.43
C ALA A 75 4.72 17.08 9.10
N LEU A 76 3.58 17.61 8.64
CA LEU A 76 2.93 18.74 9.29
C LEU A 76 2.41 18.36 10.68
N MET A 77 1.67 17.25 10.80
CA MET A 77 1.12 16.77 12.05
C MET A 77 2.21 16.40 13.08
N ASP A 78 3.32 15.83 12.62
CA ASP A 78 4.50 15.55 13.46
C ASP A 78 5.07 16.84 14.10
N ARG A 79 5.09 17.94 13.36
CA ARG A 79 5.61 19.23 13.84
C ARG A 79 4.61 19.99 14.70
N GLU A 80 3.34 20.01 14.32
CA GLU A 80 2.31 20.83 14.97
C GLU A 80 1.70 20.16 16.20
N ALA A 81 1.55 18.83 16.17
CA ALA A 81 0.91 18.08 17.26
C ALA A 81 1.92 17.26 18.05
N TYR A 82 2.57 16.29 17.40
CA TYR A 82 3.36 15.29 18.15
C TYR A 82 4.71 15.77 18.67
N ALA A 83 5.12 17.00 18.35
CA ALA A 83 6.26 17.68 18.95
C ALA A 83 5.93 18.42 20.27
N ASP A 84 4.64 18.63 20.61
CA ASP A 84 4.22 19.31 21.83
C ASP A 84 4.36 18.40 23.07
N PRO A 85 5.23 18.73 24.06
CA PRO A 85 5.40 17.93 25.26
C PRO A 85 4.13 17.77 26.11
N THR A 86 3.25 18.78 26.10
CA THR A 86 1.98 18.74 26.83
C THR A 86 1.04 17.72 26.20
N LEU A 87 0.95 17.73 24.86
CA LEU A 87 0.15 16.75 24.13
C LEU A 87 0.74 15.35 24.26
N GLY A 88 2.08 15.21 24.22
CA GLY A 88 2.78 13.94 24.44
C GLY A 88 2.46 13.33 25.81
N ALA A 89 2.56 14.13 26.88
CA ALA A 89 2.19 13.69 28.22
C ALA A 89 0.70 13.31 28.33
N LEU A 90 -0.18 14.06 27.65
CA LEU A 90 -1.60 13.75 27.61
C LEU A 90 -1.86 12.39 26.93
N ILE A 91 -1.26 12.16 25.75
CA ILE A 91 -1.37 10.89 25.02
C ILE A 91 -0.85 9.73 25.88
N ASP A 92 0.35 9.85 26.44
CA ASP A 92 0.97 8.80 27.26
C ASP A 92 0.18 8.51 28.56
N SER A 93 -0.63 9.47 29.03
CA SER A 93 -1.48 9.33 30.21
C SER A 93 -2.88 8.74 29.91
N LEU A 94 -3.29 8.69 28.65
CA LEU A 94 -4.65 8.28 28.28
C LEU A 94 -4.68 7.07 27.36
N PHE A 95 -3.63 6.84 26.58
CA PHE A 95 -3.58 5.84 25.51
C PHE A 95 -2.34 4.97 25.61
N VAL A 96 -2.34 3.88 24.85
CA VAL A 96 -1.10 3.26 24.35
C VAL A 96 -0.87 3.78 22.92
N PRO A 97 0.09 4.70 22.72
CA PRO A 97 0.34 5.26 21.40
C PRO A 97 1.14 4.28 20.54
N VAL A 98 0.58 3.88 19.40
CA VAL A 98 1.19 2.98 18.42
C VAL A 98 1.46 3.76 17.14
N ARG A 99 2.69 3.68 16.64
CA ARG A 99 3.08 4.29 15.37
C ARG A 99 3.39 3.22 14.34
N LEU A 100 2.86 3.40 13.13
CA LEU A 100 2.98 2.48 12.01
C LEU A 100 3.49 3.22 10.78
N ASP A 101 4.47 2.65 10.09
CA ASP A 101 4.83 3.06 8.75
C ASP A 101 3.95 2.30 7.75
N ARG A 102 3.18 3.03 6.95
CA ARG A 102 2.37 2.46 5.85
C ARG A 102 3.24 1.68 4.88
N ASP A 103 4.48 2.13 4.69
CA ASP A 103 5.38 1.54 3.72
C ASP A 103 5.97 0.23 4.25
N GLU A 104 6.11 0.08 5.58
CA GLU A 104 6.49 -1.18 6.22
C GLU A 104 5.32 -2.16 6.37
N ARG A 105 4.11 -1.64 6.66
CA ARG A 105 2.90 -2.42 6.93
C ARG A 105 1.71 -1.96 6.08
N PRO A 106 1.77 -2.08 4.75
CA PRO A 106 0.68 -1.62 3.88
C PRO A 106 -0.60 -2.44 4.09
N ASP A 107 -0.48 -3.72 4.47
CA ASP A 107 -1.59 -4.60 4.85
C ASP A 107 -2.44 -4.01 5.99
N ILE A 108 -1.78 -3.52 7.04
CA ILE A 108 -2.45 -2.94 8.21
C ILE A 108 -2.96 -1.53 7.89
N ALA A 109 -2.16 -0.72 7.20
CA ALA A 109 -2.53 0.64 6.85
C ALA A 109 -3.84 0.67 6.03
N GLN A 110 -3.96 -0.19 5.02
CA GLN A 110 -5.18 -0.30 4.20
C GLN A 110 -6.41 -0.75 5.01
N ARG A 111 -6.26 -1.72 5.92
CA ARG A 111 -7.38 -2.18 6.77
C ARG A 111 -7.94 -1.06 7.64
N TYR A 112 -7.06 -0.29 8.26
CA TYR A 112 -7.50 0.82 9.12
C TYR A 112 -7.97 2.03 8.32
N GLU A 113 -7.44 2.28 7.12
CA GLU A 113 -8.01 3.29 6.21
C GLU A 113 -9.45 2.92 5.81
N ALA A 114 -9.71 1.66 5.47
CA ALA A 114 -11.06 1.18 5.17
C ALA A 114 -12.02 1.33 6.37
N ALA A 115 -11.52 1.12 7.58
CA ALA A 115 -12.28 1.37 8.80
C ALA A 115 -12.59 2.87 9.00
N VAL A 116 -11.61 3.76 8.80
CA VAL A 116 -11.82 5.22 8.90
C VAL A 116 -12.77 5.73 7.82
N GLN A 117 -12.71 5.19 6.61
CA GLN A 117 -13.70 5.50 5.57
C GLN A 117 -15.12 5.13 6.02
N SER A 118 -15.27 4.01 6.74
CA SER A 118 -16.58 3.57 7.24
C SER A 118 -17.05 4.41 8.45
N LEU A 119 -16.13 4.85 9.29
CA LEU A 119 -16.40 5.65 10.49
C LEU A 119 -16.66 7.12 10.21
N ALA A 120 -15.86 7.73 9.34
CA ALA A 120 -15.79 9.19 9.17
C ALA A 120 -16.01 9.65 7.72
N GLY A 121 -16.10 8.72 6.76
CA GLY A 121 -16.18 9.08 5.34
C GLY A 121 -14.88 9.63 4.74
N LEU A 122 -13.77 9.61 5.51
CA LEU A 122 -12.47 10.17 5.14
C LEU A 122 -11.51 9.10 4.62
N ARG A 123 -10.53 9.52 3.81
CA ARG A 123 -9.46 8.68 3.25
C ARG A 123 -8.13 9.44 3.20
N GLY A 124 -7.05 8.69 2.97
CA GLY A 124 -5.70 9.23 2.85
C GLY A 124 -4.97 9.26 4.18
N TYR A 125 -3.77 9.85 4.15
CA TYR A 125 -2.83 9.87 5.26
C TYR A 125 -2.54 11.32 5.70
N PRO A 126 -2.12 11.57 6.95
CA PRO A 126 -1.96 10.59 8.02
C PRO A 126 -3.29 9.97 8.44
N LEU A 127 -3.22 8.81 9.07
CA LEU A 127 -4.37 8.14 9.66
C LEU A 127 -4.23 8.16 11.18
N THR A 128 -5.25 8.62 11.89
CA THR A 128 -5.31 8.56 13.36
C THR A 128 -6.55 7.79 13.77
N VAL A 129 -6.36 6.64 14.40
CA VAL A 129 -7.45 5.71 14.75
C VAL A 129 -7.36 5.34 16.22
N PHE A 130 -8.51 5.34 16.88
CA PHE A 130 -8.64 4.95 18.28
C PHE A 130 -9.24 3.55 18.33
N LEU A 131 -8.49 2.63 18.94
CA LEU A 131 -8.79 1.22 18.96
C LEU A 131 -9.04 0.74 20.38
N THR A 132 -9.91 -0.25 20.52
CA THR A 132 -9.99 -1.06 21.72
C THR A 132 -8.69 -1.88 21.91
N PRO A 133 -8.42 -2.44 23.11
CA PRO A 133 -7.23 -3.25 23.35
C PRO A 133 -7.07 -4.50 22.47
N ASP A 134 -8.15 -4.99 21.86
CA ASP A 134 -8.14 -6.08 20.86
C ASP A 134 -8.02 -5.58 19.41
N GLY A 135 -7.88 -4.28 19.21
CA GLY A 135 -7.65 -3.64 17.90
C GLY A 135 -8.91 -3.23 17.14
N ALA A 136 -10.09 -3.23 17.76
CA ALA A 136 -11.32 -2.85 17.07
C ALA A 136 -11.40 -1.31 16.96
N PRO A 137 -11.52 -0.74 15.74
CA PRO A 137 -11.59 0.70 15.56
C PRO A 137 -12.98 1.22 15.96
N PHE A 138 -13.02 2.28 16.77
CA PHE A 138 -14.29 2.89 17.21
C PHE A 138 -14.40 4.39 16.97
N PHE A 139 -13.27 5.05 16.69
CA PHE A 139 -13.22 6.44 16.26
C PHE A 139 -11.96 6.64 15.40
N GLY A 140 -11.99 7.55 14.44
CA GLY A 140 -10.81 7.86 13.67
C GLY A 140 -11.04 8.92 12.61
N GLY A 141 -9.95 9.36 12.02
CA GLY A 141 -9.92 10.37 10.97
C GLY A 141 -8.53 10.45 10.37
N THR A 142 -8.29 11.49 9.58
CA THR A 142 -7.00 11.68 8.93
C THR A 142 -6.12 12.67 9.72
N TYR A 143 -6.14 13.93 9.31
CA TYR A 143 -5.41 15.01 9.96
C TYR A 143 -6.19 15.57 11.15
N PHE A 144 -5.55 15.61 12.32
CA PHE A 144 -6.06 16.32 13.49
C PHE A 144 -5.06 17.38 13.95
N PRO A 145 -5.37 18.69 13.86
CA PRO A 145 -4.50 19.72 14.41
C PRO A 145 -4.46 19.61 15.95
N ALA A 146 -3.39 20.13 16.56
CA ALA A 146 -3.29 20.19 18.03
C ALA A 146 -4.42 21.02 18.64
N ASP A 147 -4.64 22.20 18.04
CA ASP A 147 -5.75 23.12 18.29
C ASP A 147 -6.41 23.41 16.94
N ASP A 148 -7.71 23.14 16.80
CA ASP A 148 -8.43 23.37 15.54
C ASP A 148 -8.97 24.80 15.51
N PRO A 149 -8.50 25.68 14.60
CA PRO A 149 -8.98 27.06 14.52
C PRO A 149 -10.39 27.18 13.93
N VAL A 150 -10.88 26.16 13.23
CA VAL A 150 -12.21 26.13 12.58
C VAL A 150 -13.26 25.60 13.55
N THR A 151 -13.01 24.43 14.15
CA THR A 151 -13.99 23.79 15.04
C THR A 151 -13.79 24.15 16.52
N GLY A 152 -12.64 24.73 16.89
CA GLY A 152 -12.24 24.94 18.27
C GLY A 152 -11.88 23.65 19.02
N ARG A 153 -11.87 22.49 18.34
CA ARG A 153 -11.66 21.17 18.94
C ARG A 153 -10.56 20.40 18.21
N GLY A 154 -9.32 20.62 18.62
CA GLY A 154 -8.16 19.85 18.17
C GLY A 154 -7.91 18.62 19.04
N LEU A 155 -6.75 17.96 18.85
CA LEU A 155 -6.36 16.80 19.65
C LEU A 155 -6.38 17.08 21.16
N LYS A 156 -6.04 18.30 21.60
CA LYS A 156 -6.05 18.67 23.02
C LYS A 156 -7.43 18.49 23.67
N GLN A 157 -8.51 18.69 22.92
CA GLN A 157 -9.89 18.50 23.40
C GLN A 157 -10.42 17.10 23.08
N ILE A 158 -10.06 16.54 21.93
CA ILE A 158 -10.57 15.23 21.48
C ILE A 158 -10.01 14.08 22.34
N LEU A 159 -8.74 14.12 22.73
CA LEU A 159 -8.09 13.04 23.47
C LEU A 159 -8.76 12.74 24.83
N PRO A 160 -9.03 13.73 25.71
CA PRO A 160 -9.75 13.50 26.96
C PRO A 160 -11.16 12.94 26.74
N ASP A 161 -11.89 13.46 25.74
CA ASP A 161 -13.27 13.06 25.44
C ASP A 161 -13.34 11.60 24.99
N ILE A 162 -12.43 11.17 24.12
CA ILE A 162 -12.32 9.78 23.67
C ILE A 162 -11.97 8.86 24.83
N ALA A 163 -10.98 9.22 25.65
CA ALA A 163 -10.57 8.40 26.79
C ALA A 163 -11.67 8.29 27.85
N LYS A 164 -12.43 9.38 28.07
CA LYS A 164 -13.61 9.39 28.94
C LYS A 164 -14.70 8.47 28.38
N SER A 165 -15.05 8.62 27.10
CA SER A 165 -16.05 7.78 26.44
C SER A 165 -15.67 6.29 26.47
N PHE A 166 -14.40 5.94 26.26
CA PHE A 166 -13.91 4.57 26.39
C PHE A 166 -14.17 3.96 27.77
N ARG A 167 -13.99 4.73 28.84
CA ARG A 167 -14.24 4.27 30.22
C ARG A 167 -15.72 4.23 30.57
N GLU A 168 -16.47 5.27 30.22
CA GLU A 168 -17.86 5.45 30.66
C GLU A 168 -18.89 4.78 29.75
N GLN A 169 -18.59 4.62 28.45
CA GLN A 169 -19.49 4.12 27.41
C GLN A 169 -18.94 2.85 26.73
N ARG A 170 -18.17 2.05 27.46
CA ARG A 170 -17.44 0.88 26.93
C ARG A 170 -18.31 -0.07 26.13
N GLN A 171 -19.50 -0.39 26.61
CA GLN A 171 -20.41 -1.32 25.92
C GLN A 171 -20.88 -0.78 24.56
N PHE A 172 -21.19 0.52 24.49
CA PHE A 172 -21.57 1.17 23.24
C PHE A 172 -20.40 1.18 22.24
N ILE A 173 -19.19 1.47 22.71
CA ILE A 173 -17.98 1.43 21.88
C ILE A 173 -17.72 0.03 21.32
N LEU A 174 -17.86 -1.02 22.14
CA LEU A 174 -17.66 -2.40 21.68
C LEU A 174 -18.70 -2.80 20.62
N GLN A 175 -19.96 -2.39 20.79
CA GLN A 175 -21.01 -2.63 19.79
C GLN A 175 -20.73 -1.88 18.49
N HIS A 176 -20.37 -0.59 18.58
CA HIS A 176 -20.04 0.21 17.41
C HIS A 176 -18.81 -0.34 16.67
N ALA A 177 -17.76 -0.71 17.40
CA ALA A 177 -16.56 -1.30 16.82
C ALA A 177 -16.84 -2.65 16.13
N ALA A 178 -17.75 -3.46 16.67
CA ALA A 178 -18.19 -4.70 16.03
C ALA A 178 -18.91 -4.44 14.69
N VAL A 179 -19.74 -3.40 14.61
CA VAL A 179 -20.38 -2.99 13.35
C VAL A 179 -19.35 -2.52 12.32
N VAL A 180 -18.40 -1.67 12.73
CA VAL A 180 -17.34 -1.18 11.85
C VAL A 180 -16.47 -2.32 11.34
N ARG A 181 -16.11 -3.26 12.21
CA ARG A 181 -15.42 -4.50 11.83
C ARG A 181 -16.20 -5.26 10.76
N GLN A 182 -17.49 -5.48 10.98
CA GLN A 182 -18.32 -6.21 10.03
C GLN A 182 -18.42 -5.47 8.68
N LEU A 183 -18.56 -4.14 8.67
CA LEU A 183 -18.60 -3.35 7.45
C LEU A 183 -17.27 -3.38 6.69
N ALA A 184 -16.14 -3.26 7.40
CA ALA A 184 -14.81 -3.34 6.81
C ALA A 184 -14.54 -4.72 6.18
N ILE A 185 -14.98 -5.81 6.82
CA ILE A 185 -14.88 -7.17 6.28
C ILE A 185 -15.82 -7.37 5.09
N THR A 186 -17.09 -6.93 5.20
CA THR A 186 -18.11 -7.16 4.17
C THR A 186 -17.80 -6.40 2.89
N LYS A 187 -17.25 -5.18 2.99
CA LYS A 187 -16.80 -4.40 1.83
C LYS A 187 -15.56 -5.00 1.14
N ALA A 188 -14.81 -5.84 1.84
CA ALA A 188 -13.71 -6.63 1.30
C ALA A 188 -14.16 -8.02 0.79
N GLY A 189 -15.46 -8.35 0.89
CA GLY A 189 -16.03 -9.63 0.47
C GLY A 189 -16.08 -9.78 -1.05
N THR A 190 -15.97 -11.02 -1.53
CA THR A 190 -16.06 -11.36 -2.95
C THR A 190 -17.49 -11.37 -3.43
N THR A 191 -17.69 -10.78 -4.61
CA THR A 191 -18.91 -10.93 -5.40
C THR A 191 -18.61 -11.88 -6.55
N HIS A 192 -19.29 -13.03 -6.58
CA HIS A 192 -19.18 -13.93 -7.71
C HIS A 192 -20.08 -13.44 -8.85
N GLY A 193 -19.47 -12.75 -9.80
CA GLY A 193 -20.13 -12.32 -11.03
C GLY A 193 -19.64 -13.09 -12.25
N VAL A 194 -20.41 -13.01 -13.32
CA VAL A 194 -20.00 -13.51 -14.64
C VAL A 194 -19.29 -12.39 -15.40
N LEU A 195 -18.06 -12.64 -15.85
CA LEU A 195 -17.40 -11.73 -16.78
C LEU A 195 -18.04 -11.82 -18.15
N SER A 196 -18.65 -10.73 -18.60
CA SER A 196 -19.13 -10.54 -19.96
C SER A 196 -18.44 -9.36 -20.62
N GLY A 197 -18.34 -9.37 -21.95
CA GLY A 197 -17.80 -8.25 -22.73
C GLY A 197 -18.53 -6.93 -22.40
N ASP A 198 -19.86 -6.97 -22.32
CA ASP A 198 -20.66 -5.79 -21.96
C ASP A 198 -20.36 -5.24 -20.57
N ALA A 199 -20.12 -6.12 -19.58
CA ALA A 199 -19.77 -5.68 -18.23
C ALA A 199 -18.39 -5.01 -18.19
N VAL A 200 -17.43 -5.55 -18.94
CA VAL A 200 -16.09 -4.97 -19.08
C VAL A 200 -16.17 -3.63 -19.81
N GLY A 201 -16.89 -3.56 -20.94
CA GLY A 201 -17.09 -2.32 -21.70
C GLY A 201 -17.70 -1.20 -20.86
N ARG A 202 -18.75 -1.50 -20.07
CA ARG A 202 -19.34 -0.52 -19.14
C ARG A 202 -18.36 -0.04 -18.07
N ALA A 203 -17.51 -0.92 -17.54
CA ALA A 203 -16.50 -0.54 -16.55
C ALA A 203 -15.44 0.38 -17.17
N ILE A 204 -14.96 0.07 -18.39
CA ILE A 204 -14.01 0.90 -19.14
C ILE A 204 -14.64 2.26 -19.44
N ASP A 205 -15.89 2.31 -19.90
CA ASP A 205 -16.63 3.55 -20.14
C ASP A 205 -16.77 4.40 -18.88
N SER A 206 -17.04 3.77 -17.73
CA SER A 206 -17.10 4.49 -16.45
C SER A 206 -15.75 5.14 -16.10
N VAL A 207 -14.63 4.45 -16.33
CA VAL A 207 -13.29 5.02 -16.13
C VAL A 207 -13.03 6.14 -17.12
N ARG A 208 -13.36 5.94 -18.40
CA ARG A 208 -13.21 6.96 -19.46
C ARG A 208 -13.93 8.26 -19.10
N LEU A 209 -15.21 8.17 -18.73
CA LEU A 209 -16.03 9.33 -18.34
C LEU A 209 -15.48 10.03 -17.09
N ALA A 210 -14.98 9.27 -16.10
CA ALA A 210 -14.35 9.84 -14.92
C ALA A 210 -13.04 10.58 -15.26
N VAL A 211 -12.22 10.02 -16.15
CA VAL A 211 -11.00 10.66 -16.65
C VAL A 211 -11.33 11.95 -17.40
N GLU A 212 -12.32 11.92 -18.30
CA GLU A 212 -12.73 13.10 -19.07
C GLU A 212 -13.22 14.24 -18.16
N GLU A 213 -13.97 13.92 -17.10
CA GLU A 213 -14.42 14.92 -16.13
C GLU A 213 -13.26 15.52 -15.33
N LEU A 214 -12.31 14.69 -14.89
CA LEU A 214 -11.13 15.17 -14.17
C LEU A 214 -10.20 15.99 -15.07
N ALA A 215 -10.02 15.61 -16.33
CA ALA A 215 -9.20 16.34 -17.29
C ALA A 215 -9.74 17.76 -17.59
N ARG A 216 -11.05 17.98 -17.47
CA ARG A 216 -11.66 19.32 -17.59
C ARG A 216 -11.33 20.26 -16.43
N ARG A 217 -10.84 19.74 -15.31
CA ARG A 217 -10.58 20.51 -14.08
C ARG A 217 -9.06 20.71 -13.90
N PRO A 218 -8.56 21.95 -14.00
CA PRO A 218 -7.13 22.22 -13.83
C PRO A 218 -6.60 21.67 -12.50
N GLY A 219 -5.51 20.89 -12.56
CA GLY A 219 -4.86 20.30 -11.40
C GLY A 219 -5.64 19.18 -10.69
N ALA A 220 -6.72 18.65 -11.28
CA ALA A 220 -7.48 17.55 -10.67
C ALA A 220 -6.88 16.16 -10.91
N LEU A 221 -6.13 15.99 -12.01
CA LEU A 221 -5.39 14.75 -12.29
C LEU A 221 -4.03 14.80 -11.58
N VAL A 222 -3.99 14.20 -10.38
CA VAL A 222 -2.79 14.11 -9.56
C VAL A 222 -2.64 12.71 -8.97
N GLY A 223 -1.39 12.29 -8.73
CA GLY A 223 -1.09 11.02 -8.08
C GLY A 223 -1.04 9.81 -9.00
N PHE A 224 -1.16 8.62 -8.41
CA PHE A 224 -0.92 7.34 -9.08
C PHE A 224 -2.09 6.88 -9.95
N VAL A 225 -3.31 6.93 -9.42
CA VAL A 225 -4.50 6.33 -10.05
C VAL A 225 -4.77 6.85 -11.47
N PRO A 226 -4.62 8.15 -11.78
CA PRO A 226 -4.71 8.64 -13.16
C PRO A 226 -3.82 7.89 -14.17
N THR A 227 -2.60 7.50 -13.77
CA THR A 227 -1.69 6.74 -14.66
C THR A 227 -2.24 5.34 -14.96
N GLN A 228 -2.90 4.69 -13.99
CA GLN A 228 -3.49 3.38 -14.24
C GLN A 228 -4.75 3.46 -15.11
N ALA A 229 -5.56 4.51 -14.94
CA ALA A 229 -6.69 4.79 -15.81
C ALA A 229 -6.24 5.07 -17.25
N VAL A 230 -5.18 5.87 -17.45
CA VAL A 230 -4.61 6.11 -18.79
C VAL A 230 -4.11 4.81 -19.41
N ALA A 231 -3.38 3.96 -18.67
CA ALA A 231 -2.94 2.67 -19.19
C ALA A 231 -4.08 1.77 -19.63
N LEU A 232 -5.20 1.76 -18.89
CA LEU A 232 -6.40 1.03 -19.28
C LEU A 232 -6.95 1.53 -20.61
N LEU A 233 -7.12 2.85 -20.76
CA LEU A 233 -7.67 3.46 -21.97
C LEU A 233 -6.76 3.29 -23.20
N LEU A 234 -5.44 3.35 -23.01
CA LEU A 234 -4.48 3.06 -24.08
C LEU A 234 -4.51 1.58 -24.49
N ALA A 235 -4.66 0.67 -23.53
CA ALA A 235 -4.79 -0.76 -23.80
C ALA A 235 -6.11 -1.09 -24.53
N ASP A 236 -7.20 -0.42 -24.15
CA ASP A 236 -8.49 -0.54 -24.81
C ASP A 236 -8.43 -0.07 -26.27
N TYR A 237 -7.84 1.10 -26.53
CA TYR A 237 -7.58 1.56 -27.90
C TYR A 237 -6.71 0.57 -28.70
N ALA A 238 -5.66 0.01 -28.09
CA ALA A 238 -4.80 -0.94 -28.77
C ALA A 238 -5.50 -2.25 -29.16
N LEU A 239 -6.59 -2.62 -28.47
CA LEU A 239 -7.34 -3.85 -28.72
C LEU A 239 -8.54 -3.61 -29.64
N GLU A 240 -9.34 -2.59 -29.37
CA GLU A 240 -10.65 -2.36 -30.01
C GLU A 240 -10.62 -1.21 -31.03
N ALA A 241 -9.52 -0.46 -31.11
CA ALA A 241 -9.38 0.76 -31.91
C ALA A 241 -10.43 1.86 -31.55
N ASP A 242 -10.91 1.88 -30.30
CA ASP A 242 -11.83 2.92 -29.82
C ASP A 242 -11.14 4.29 -29.71
N THR A 243 -11.51 5.20 -30.61
CA THR A 243 -10.95 6.54 -30.65
C THR A 243 -11.41 7.42 -29.48
N ALA A 244 -12.51 7.09 -28.80
CA ALA A 244 -12.95 7.79 -27.61
C ALA A 244 -12.00 7.51 -26.43
N ALA A 245 -11.65 6.24 -26.18
CA ALA A 245 -10.65 5.85 -25.18
C ALA A 245 -9.31 6.56 -25.42
N LEU A 246 -8.82 6.57 -26.67
CA LEU A 246 -7.58 7.30 -27.01
C LEU A 246 -7.70 8.80 -26.74
N THR A 247 -8.82 9.43 -27.09
CA THR A 247 -9.03 10.87 -26.88
C THR A 247 -8.98 11.22 -25.39
N ALA A 248 -9.66 10.44 -24.55
CA ALA A 248 -9.62 10.61 -23.10
C ALA A 248 -8.22 10.39 -22.52
N ALA A 249 -7.51 9.35 -22.97
CA ALA A 249 -6.14 9.08 -22.56
C ALA A 249 -5.18 10.23 -22.90
N ARG A 250 -5.27 10.77 -24.13
CA ARG A 250 -4.45 11.91 -24.57
C ARG A 250 -4.73 13.17 -23.75
N ALA A 251 -6.00 13.50 -23.50
CA ALA A 251 -6.38 14.64 -22.66
C ALA A 251 -5.82 14.51 -21.23
N ALA A 252 -5.86 13.30 -20.67
CA ALA A 252 -5.31 13.04 -19.35
C ALA A 252 -3.78 13.12 -19.30
N LEU A 253 -3.08 12.57 -20.30
CA LEU A 253 -1.63 12.67 -20.42
C LEU A 253 -1.18 14.14 -20.53
N ASP A 254 -1.88 14.94 -21.32
CA ASP A 254 -1.59 16.37 -21.47
C ASP A 254 -1.78 17.12 -20.17
N ALA A 255 -2.91 16.90 -19.50
CA ALA A 255 -3.16 17.49 -18.19
C ALA A 255 -2.11 17.06 -17.15
N LEU A 256 -1.67 15.79 -17.17
CA LEU A 256 -0.63 15.28 -16.29
C LEU A 256 0.73 15.93 -16.59
N LEU A 257 1.10 16.12 -17.86
CA LEU A 257 2.33 16.80 -18.27
C LEU A 257 2.34 18.27 -17.87
N ASP A 258 1.22 18.97 -18.07
CA ASP A 258 1.06 20.37 -17.68
C ASP A 258 1.06 20.53 -16.14
N SER A 259 0.66 19.48 -15.43
CA SER A 259 0.64 19.42 -13.96
C SER A 259 1.90 18.81 -13.35
N ALA A 260 2.83 18.28 -14.16
CA ALA A 260 3.99 17.46 -13.73
C ALA A 260 5.10 18.30 -13.07
N GLY A 261 4.77 18.91 -11.94
CA GLY A 261 5.73 19.48 -11.00
C GLY A 261 5.80 18.67 -9.69
N PRO A 262 6.88 18.83 -8.89
CA PRO A 262 6.96 18.31 -7.51
C PRO A 262 5.71 18.52 -6.63
N PRO A 263 4.92 19.62 -6.77
CA PRO A 263 3.71 19.83 -5.98
C PRO A 263 2.61 18.78 -6.20
N ALA A 264 2.49 18.19 -7.40
CA ALA A 264 1.38 17.29 -7.74
C ALA A 264 1.52 15.90 -7.10
N ALA A 265 2.74 15.35 -7.03
CA ALA A 265 3.01 14.09 -6.33
C ALA A 265 2.92 14.26 -4.81
N ALA A 266 3.42 15.38 -4.28
CA ALA A 266 3.35 15.70 -2.85
C ALA A 266 1.93 16.03 -2.37
N ALA A 267 1.01 16.41 -3.27
CA ALA A 267 -0.39 16.63 -2.95
C ALA A 267 -1.20 15.34 -2.76
N ALA A 268 -0.69 14.19 -3.23
CA ALA A 268 -1.40 12.91 -3.24
C ALA A 268 -0.86 11.87 -2.24
N ASP A 269 0.14 12.22 -1.41
CA ASP A 269 0.81 11.30 -0.47
C ASP A 269 1.33 9.99 -1.12
N VAL A 270 1.72 10.09 -2.40
CA VAL A 270 2.28 9.02 -3.22
C VAL A 270 3.78 9.26 -3.44
N PRO A 271 4.65 8.24 -3.29
CA PRO A 271 6.05 8.34 -3.67
C PRO A 271 6.19 8.83 -5.13
N PRO A 272 6.91 9.94 -5.38
CA PRO A 272 7.02 10.52 -6.71
C PRO A 272 7.52 9.53 -7.77
N ALA A 273 8.39 8.60 -7.39
CA ALA A 273 8.91 7.58 -8.28
C ALA A 273 7.83 6.67 -8.87
N LEU A 274 6.76 6.36 -8.13
CA LEU A 274 5.68 5.49 -8.63
C LEU A 274 4.80 6.20 -9.66
N VAL A 275 4.53 7.49 -9.43
CA VAL A 275 3.81 8.33 -10.40
C VAL A 275 4.62 8.47 -11.68
N ARG A 276 5.93 8.77 -11.56
CA ARG A 276 6.84 8.84 -12.70
C ARG A 276 6.91 7.52 -13.47
N ALA A 277 6.95 6.39 -12.76
CA ALA A 277 6.95 5.05 -13.36
C ALA A 277 5.69 4.81 -14.20
N GLY A 278 4.51 5.06 -13.64
CA GLY A 278 3.25 4.98 -14.39
C GLY A 278 3.26 5.89 -15.61
N LEU A 279 3.59 7.17 -15.42
CA LEU A 279 3.60 8.18 -16.48
C LEU A 279 4.60 7.86 -17.61
N ALA A 280 5.82 7.42 -17.29
CA ALA A 280 6.82 7.03 -18.28
C ALA A 280 6.34 5.87 -19.16
N ARG A 281 5.73 4.84 -18.56
CA ARG A 281 5.12 3.72 -19.28
C ARG A 281 4.02 4.21 -20.20
N ASP A 282 3.10 5.03 -19.69
CA ASP A 282 1.91 5.46 -20.44
C ASP A 282 2.27 6.37 -21.61
N LEU A 283 3.21 7.31 -21.40
CA LEU A 283 3.74 8.16 -22.47
C LEU A 283 4.46 7.35 -23.55
N ALA A 284 5.23 6.32 -23.17
CA ALA A 284 5.91 5.47 -24.13
C ALA A 284 4.92 4.63 -24.95
N VAL A 285 3.85 4.11 -24.32
CA VAL A 285 2.76 3.42 -25.02
C VAL A 285 2.00 4.39 -25.93
N ALA A 286 1.68 5.60 -25.47
CA ALA A 286 1.04 6.62 -26.29
C ALA A 286 1.91 6.99 -27.51
N TRP A 287 3.22 7.12 -27.35
CA TRP A 287 4.15 7.31 -28.47
C TRP A 287 4.04 6.18 -29.49
N VAL A 288 4.06 4.92 -29.06
CA VAL A 288 3.94 3.76 -29.97
C VAL A 288 2.61 3.78 -30.73
N LEU A 289 1.52 4.18 -30.06
CA LEU A 289 0.17 4.17 -30.63
C LEU A 289 -0.11 5.37 -31.55
N THR A 290 0.47 6.55 -31.28
CA THR A 290 0.12 7.80 -31.99
C THR A 290 1.25 8.39 -32.84
N ALA A 291 2.50 7.95 -32.64
CA ALA A 291 3.70 8.53 -33.25
C ALA A 291 3.85 10.05 -33.00
N GLU A 292 3.30 10.58 -31.89
CA GLU A 292 3.44 11.99 -31.50
C GLU A 292 4.76 12.25 -30.74
N PRO A 293 5.70 13.05 -31.29
CA PRO A 293 7.03 13.23 -30.70
C PRO A 293 7.03 13.76 -29.26
N ARG A 294 6.02 14.56 -28.89
CA ARG A 294 5.89 15.11 -27.53
C ARG A 294 5.83 14.01 -26.46
N TYR A 295 5.16 12.89 -26.75
CA TYR A 295 5.04 11.77 -25.81
C TYR A 295 6.34 11.01 -25.70
N ARG A 296 7.05 10.81 -26.81
CA ARG A 296 8.39 10.23 -26.82
C ARG A 296 9.36 11.05 -25.97
N ASP A 297 9.38 12.37 -26.19
CA ASP A 297 10.33 13.27 -25.54
C ASP A 297 10.02 13.37 -24.03
N ALA A 298 8.75 13.48 -23.65
CA ALA A 298 8.34 13.45 -22.26
C ALA A 298 8.61 12.09 -21.59
N ALA A 299 8.33 10.97 -22.27
CA ALA A 299 8.65 9.64 -21.77
C ALA A 299 10.15 9.47 -21.51
N ALA A 300 11.00 10.00 -22.40
CA ALA A 300 12.45 9.95 -22.24
C ALA A 300 12.93 10.74 -21.00
N VAL A 301 12.33 11.90 -20.70
CA VAL A 301 12.63 12.68 -19.50
C VAL A 301 12.29 11.89 -18.23
N GLU A 302 11.08 11.32 -18.18
CA GLU A 302 10.63 10.54 -17.03
C GLU A 302 11.44 9.25 -16.87
N LEU A 303 11.72 8.55 -17.97
CA LEU A 303 12.56 7.35 -17.98
C LEU A 303 13.98 7.65 -17.48
N HIS A 304 14.57 8.77 -17.89
CA HIS A 304 15.89 9.17 -17.43
C HIS A 304 15.90 9.44 -15.91
N ALA A 305 14.87 10.12 -15.39
CA ALA A 305 14.73 10.36 -13.96
C ALA A 305 14.59 9.06 -13.16
N LEU A 306 13.72 8.14 -13.61
CA LEU A 306 13.54 6.82 -13.01
C LEU A 306 14.82 6.00 -13.00
N THR A 307 15.51 5.96 -14.14
CA THR A 307 16.74 5.20 -14.33
C THR A 307 17.85 5.62 -13.36
N ARG A 308 17.88 6.90 -12.94
CA ARG A 308 18.81 7.39 -11.91
C ARG A 308 18.41 7.01 -10.48
N ALA A 309 17.11 6.81 -10.24
CA ALA A 309 16.57 6.46 -8.92
C ALA A 309 16.53 4.94 -8.67
N LEU A 310 16.50 4.12 -9.73
CA LEU A 310 16.47 2.65 -9.62
C LEU A 310 17.68 2.09 -8.88
N GLY A 311 17.43 1.10 -8.02
CA GLY A 311 18.47 0.45 -7.21
C GLY A 311 18.68 1.09 -5.83
N GLY A 312 18.02 2.21 -5.57
CA GLY A 312 18.00 2.93 -4.29
C GLY A 312 19.21 3.83 -4.05
N ASP A 313 18.99 4.92 -3.31
CA ASP A 313 20.06 5.66 -2.63
C ASP A 313 20.56 4.87 -1.42
N GLU A 314 21.86 4.96 -1.10
CA GLU A 314 22.41 4.40 0.14
C GLU A 314 21.63 4.95 1.35
N GLY A 315 20.87 4.08 2.03
CA GLY A 315 20.21 4.39 3.31
C GLY A 315 18.67 4.47 3.30
N ARG A 316 17.98 4.36 2.15
CA ARG A 316 16.51 4.23 2.13
C ARG A 316 16.06 2.76 2.23
N PRO A 317 15.01 2.44 3.01
CA PRO A 317 14.41 1.12 3.01
C PRO A 317 13.92 0.74 1.61
N LEU A 318 14.28 -0.46 1.17
CA LEU A 318 13.83 -1.02 -0.10
C LEU A 318 12.56 -1.86 0.14
N PHE A 319 11.49 -1.54 -0.58
CA PHE A 319 10.23 -2.30 -0.58
C PHE A 319 10.03 -2.99 -1.93
N ALA A 320 9.83 -4.30 -1.91
CA ALA A 320 9.88 -5.14 -3.10
C ALA A 320 8.76 -4.85 -4.11
N ASP A 321 7.56 -4.55 -3.60
CA ASP A 321 6.41 -4.12 -4.38
C ASP A 321 6.69 -2.87 -5.23
N ARG A 322 7.24 -1.81 -4.63
CA ARG A 322 7.53 -0.53 -5.28
C ARG A 322 8.65 -0.64 -6.30
N GLU A 323 9.75 -1.29 -5.91
CA GLU A 323 10.86 -1.53 -6.82
C GLU A 323 10.41 -2.41 -8.00
N GLY A 324 9.63 -3.45 -7.73
CA GLY A 324 9.06 -4.31 -8.78
C GLY A 324 8.25 -3.50 -9.79
N PHE A 325 7.34 -2.65 -9.33
CA PHE A 325 6.54 -1.79 -10.20
C PHE A 325 7.41 -0.81 -11.01
N ALA A 326 8.33 -0.10 -10.36
CA ALA A 326 9.20 0.88 -11.02
C ALA A 326 10.12 0.23 -12.06
N ILE A 327 10.66 -0.95 -11.77
CA ILE A 327 11.48 -1.73 -12.70
C ILE A 327 10.65 -2.19 -13.88
N ALA A 328 9.46 -2.75 -13.65
CA ALA A 328 8.57 -3.21 -14.73
C ALA A 328 8.22 -2.07 -15.69
N ALA A 329 7.80 -0.92 -15.14
CA ALA A 329 7.46 0.26 -15.93
C ALA A 329 8.66 0.82 -16.71
N THR A 330 9.85 0.82 -16.09
CA THR A 330 11.11 1.25 -16.75
C THR A 330 11.45 0.31 -17.90
N LEU A 331 11.31 -1.01 -17.74
CA LEU A 331 11.56 -1.98 -18.80
C LEU A 331 10.57 -1.84 -19.96
N ASP A 332 9.28 -1.70 -19.65
CA ASP A 332 8.23 -1.52 -20.66
C ASP A 332 8.47 -0.20 -21.44
N ALA A 333 8.76 0.91 -20.76
CA ALA A 333 9.04 2.21 -21.39
C ALA A 333 10.36 2.21 -22.19
N ALA A 334 11.44 1.66 -21.65
CA ALA A 334 12.73 1.57 -22.33
C ALA A 334 12.63 0.72 -23.61
N SER A 335 11.86 -0.38 -23.56
CA SER A 335 11.62 -1.23 -24.73
C SER A 335 10.86 -0.48 -25.83
N ALA A 336 9.81 0.29 -25.46
CA ALA A 336 9.03 1.09 -26.39
C ALA A 336 9.82 2.26 -27.01
N LEU A 337 10.77 2.85 -26.26
CA LEU A 337 11.62 3.95 -26.73
C LEU A 337 12.92 3.49 -27.42
N GLY A 338 13.28 2.21 -27.31
CA GLY A 338 14.56 1.69 -27.79
C GLY A 338 15.77 2.13 -26.95
N ASP A 339 15.57 2.47 -25.67
CA ASP A 339 16.63 2.91 -24.76
C ASP A 339 17.34 1.72 -24.09
N SER A 340 18.40 1.23 -24.75
CA SER A 340 19.21 0.12 -24.24
C SER A 340 19.93 0.41 -22.93
N VAL A 341 20.21 1.68 -22.61
CA VAL A 341 20.91 2.09 -21.38
C VAL A 341 19.97 1.97 -20.19
N ALA A 342 18.75 2.52 -20.33
CA ALA A 342 17.70 2.38 -19.32
C ALA A 342 17.32 0.91 -19.12
N GLN A 343 17.18 0.14 -20.21
CA GLN A 343 16.91 -1.29 -20.15
C GLN A 343 18.00 -2.04 -19.36
N THR A 344 19.28 -1.80 -19.66
CA THR A 344 20.40 -2.45 -18.97
C THR A 344 20.40 -2.15 -17.46
N ARG A 345 20.14 -0.89 -17.09
CA ARG A 345 20.05 -0.48 -15.68
C ARG A 345 18.86 -1.12 -14.96
N ALA A 346 17.69 -1.15 -15.58
CA ALA A 346 16.51 -1.79 -15.00
C ALA A 346 16.72 -3.30 -14.79
N LEU A 347 17.39 -3.99 -15.73
CA LEU A 347 17.76 -5.39 -15.57
C LEU A 347 18.76 -5.60 -14.42
N ALA A 348 19.74 -4.72 -14.26
CA ALA A 348 20.68 -4.77 -13.14
C ALA A 348 19.98 -4.51 -11.78
N ALA A 349 19.03 -3.58 -11.75
CA ALA A 349 18.18 -3.32 -10.59
C ALA A 349 17.33 -4.55 -10.24
N LEU A 350 16.70 -5.20 -11.23
CA LEU A 350 15.94 -6.43 -11.03
C LEU A 350 16.82 -7.56 -10.49
N ASP A 351 17.99 -7.79 -11.08
CA ASP A 351 18.92 -8.82 -10.63
C ASP A 351 19.36 -8.56 -9.17
N THR A 352 19.53 -7.30 -8.79
CA THR A 352 19.87 -6.90 -7.41
C THR A 352 18.68 -7.11 -6.46
N LEU A 353 17.48 -6.72 -6.87
CA LEU A 353 16.25 -6.94 -6.12
C LEU A 353 16.05 -8.44 -5.86
N LEU A 354 16.09 -9.27 -6.91
CA LEU A 354 15.90 -10.71 -6.80
C LEU A 354 16.92 -11.37 -5.86
N LYS A 355 18.20 -10.97 -5.93
CA LYS A 355 19.23 -11.47 -5.00
C LYS A 355 18.94 -11.14 -3.53
N ARG A 356 18.27 -10.02 -3.28
CA ARG A 356 17.95 -9.54 -1.94
C ARG A 356 16.70 -10.21 -1.41
N VAL A 357 15.58 -10.08 -2.14
CA VAL A 357 14.24 -10.37 -1.59
C VAL A 357 13.65 -11.71 -2.05
N TYR A 358 14.14 -12.31 -3.14
CA TYR A 358 13.52 -13.49 -3.73
C TYR A 358 14.27 -14.78 -3.38
N ALA A 359 13.51 -15.81 -3.01
CA ALA A 359 14.00 -17.18 -2.85
C ALA A 359 13.03 -18.16 -3.53
N ARG A 360 13.58 -19.01 -4.42
CA ARG A 360 12.78 -20.00 -5.16
C ARG A 360 11.99 -20.88 -4.20
N GLY A 361 10.68 -20.98 -4.43
CA GLY A 361 9.77 -21.77 -3.60
C GLY A 361 9.31 -21.07 -2.31
N PHE A 362 9.97 -19.99 -1.87
CA PHE A 362 9.57 -19.21 -0.70
C PHE A 362 8.92 -17.87 -1.06
N GLY A 363 9.15 -17.38 -2.29
CA GLY A 363 8.59 -16.12 -2.77
C GLY A 363 9.50 -14.92 -2.51
N VAL A 364 8.89 -13.75 -2.41
CA VAL A 364 9.52 -12.44 -2.23
C VAL A 364 9.29 -11.96 -0.81
N ARG A 365 10.32 -11.44 -0.13
CA ARG A 365 10.19 -10.69 1.12
C ARG A 365 9.83 -9.24 0.84
N HIS A 366 9.00 -8.65 1.70
CA HIS A 366 8.60 -7.24 1.55
C HIS A 366 9.81 -6.27 1.63
N ALA A 367 10.67 -6.46 2.63
CA ALA A 367 11.90 -5.70 2.84
C ALA A 367 13.04 -6.58 3.39
N MET A 368 14.27 -6.05 3.39
CA MET A 368 15.47 -6.74 3.91
C MET A 368 15.51 -6.92 5.42
N ALA A 369 15.07 -5.90 6.13
CA ALA A 369 14.85 -5.91 7.55
C ALA A 369 13.34 -5.83 7.83
N GLY A 370 12.93 -6.17 9.05
CA GLY A 370 11.54 -6.17 9.48
C GLY A 370 10.93 -7.58 9.58
N THR A 371 9.73 -7.63 10.14
CA THR A 371 9.02 -8.87 10.53
C THR A 371 7.95 -9.30 9.52
N VAL A 372 7.75 -8.53 8.44
CA VAL A 372 6.70 -8.77 7.46
C VAL A 372 7.11 -9.90 6.52
N HIS A 373 6.33 -10.97 6.58
CA HIS A 373 6.35 -12.02 5.57
C HIS A 373 5.74 -11.46 4.30
N GLY A 374 6.41 -11.64 3.15
CA GLY A 374 6.04 -10.98 1.90
C GLY A 374 4.55 -11.01 1.59
N LEU A 375 4.05 -9.87 1.13
CA LEU A 375 2.65 -9.66 0.82
C LEU A 375 2.35 -10.08 -0.62
N LEU A 376 1.07 -10.24 -0.94
CA LEU A 376 0.62 -10.51 -2.32
C LEU A 376 1.18 -9.46 -3.28
N GLN A 377 1.16 -8.19 -2.88
CA GLN A 377 1.65 -7.08 -3.68
C GLN A 377 3.13 -7.25 -4.05
N ASP A 378 3.97 -7.71 -3.13
CA ASP A 378 5.39 -7.98 -3.42
C ASP A 378 5.54 -9.07 -4.47
N GLN A 379 4.77 -10.16 -4.34
CA GLN A 379 4.85 -11.28 -5.27
C GLN A 379 4.44 -10.85 -6.69
N VAL A 380 3.32 -10.12 -6.81
CA VAL A 380 2.76 -9.75 -8.12
C VAL A 380 3.62 -8.70 -8.82
N GLN A 381 4.16 -7.72 -8.11
CA GLN A 381 4.97 -6.67 -8.76
C GLN A 381 6.34 -7.21 -9.19
N VAL A 382 6.97 -8.07 -8.39
CA VAL A 382 8.23 -8.72 -8.80
C VAL A 382 7.99 -9.74 -9.93
N ALA A 383 6.84 -10.45 -9.93
CA ALA A 383 6.45 -11.29 -11.06
C ALA A 383 6.23 -10.46 -12.33
N ALA A 384 5.56 -9.31 -12.24
CA ALA A 384 5.36 -8.39 -13.36
C ALA A 384 6.69 -7.87 -13.92
N ALA A 385 7.62 -7.47 -13.05
CA ALA A 385 8.97 -7.06 -13.45
C ALA A 385 9.74 -8.19 -14.15
N SER A 386 9.59 -9.42 -13.65
CA SER A 386 10.23 -10.61 -14.23
C SER A 386 9.65 -10.95 -15.61
N VAL A 387 8.34 -10.80 -15.80
CA VAL A 387 7.72 -10.93 -17.14
C VAL A 387 8.20 -9.83 -18.09
N ALA A 388 8.25 -8.58 -17.63
CA ALA A 388 8.76 -7.46 -18.43
C ALA A 388 10.23 -7.70 -18.85
N ALA A 389 11.07 -8.19 -17.93
CA ALA A 389 12.46 -8.53 -18.22
C ALA A 389 12.60 -9.70 -19.19
N TYR A 390 11.73 -10.71 -19.11
CA TYR A 390 11.67 -11.77 -20.10
C TYR A 390 11.29 -11.22 -21.49
N ASN A 391 10.24 -10.41 -21.59
CA ASN A 391 9.82 -9.82 -22.86
C ASN A 391 10.92 -8.96 -23.49
N ALA A 392 11.65 -8.20 -22.68
CA ALA A 392 12.72 -7.32 -23.15
C ALA A 392 13.99 -8.07 -23.58
N THR A 393 14.21 -9.33 -23.13
CA THR A 393 15.51 -10.00 -23.30
C THR A 393 15.46 -11.43 -23.86
N GLY A 394 14.29 -12.08 -23.83
CA GLY A 394 14.13 -13.51 -24.10
C GLY A 394 14.82 -14.43 -23.10
N ARG A 395 15.39 -13.94 -22.00
CA ARG A 395 16.19 -14.75 -21.05
C ARG A 395 15.28 -15.63 -20.18
N PRO A 396 15.34 -16.98 -20.28
CA PRO A 396 14.39 -17.87 -19.59
C PRO A 396 14.40 -17.75 -18.06
N ARG A 397 15.54 -17.36 -17.46
CA ARG A 397 15.66 -17.20 -16.01
C ARG A 397 14.59 -16.28 -15.39
N TYR A 398 14.18 -15.24 -16.11
CA TYR A 398 13.17 -14.30 -15.60
C TYR A 398 11.77 -14.88 -15.69
N LEU A 399 11.48 -15.60 -16.77
CA LEU A 399 10.21 -16.32 -16.90
C LEU A 399 10.05 -17.38 -15.80
N GLU A 400 11.12 -18.10 -15.46
CA GLU A 400 11.11 -19.08 -14.38
C GLU A 400 10.85 -18.46 -13.01
N VAL A 401 11.34 -17.23 -12.75
CA VAL A 401 10.98 -16.48 -11.53
C VAL A 401 9.48 -16.13 -11.53
N ALA A 402 8.97 -15.58 -12.63
CA ALA A 402 7.55 -15.21 -12.73
C ALA A 402 6.62 -16.43 -12.55
N LYS A 403 6.96 -17.57 -13.15
CA LYS A 403 6.23 -18.84 -12.97
C LYS A 403 6.29 -19.31 -11.52
N ASN A 404 7.47 -19.28 -10.89
CA ASN A 404 7.60 -19.67 -9.49
C ASN A 404 6.75 -18.78 -8.56
N LEU A 405 6.72 -17.48 -8.81
CA LEU A 405 5.88 -16.56 -8.04
C LEU A 405 4.40 -16.84 -8.29
N ALA A 406 3.98 -17.13 -9.53
CA ALA A 406 2.62 -17.56 -9.80
C ALA A 406 2.23 -18.84 -9.05
N ASP A 407 3.16 -19.75 -8.77
CA ASP A 407 2.91 -20.93 -7.92
C ASP A 407 2.79 -20.54 -6.43
N VAL A 408 3.60 -19.59 -5.96
CA VAL A 408 3.51 -19.03 -4.60
C VAL A 408 2.15 -18.35 -4.38
N LEU A 409 1.66 -17.61 -5.37
CA LEU A 409 0.32 -17.01 -5.35
C LEU A 409 -0.77 -18.05 -5.04
N GLU A 410 -0.77 -19.18 -5.75
CA GLU A 410 -1.78 -20.24 -5.52
C GLU A 410 -1.64 -20.89 -4.16
N ARG A 411 -0.40 -21.15 -3.74
CA ARG A 411 -0.14 -21.90 -2.53
C ARG A 411 -0.50 -21.10 -1.28
N ASP A 412 -0.13 -19.82 -1.24
CA ASP A 412 -0.12 -19.05 0.01
C ASP A 412 -1.23 -18.00 0.08
N PHE A 413 -1.72 -17.51 -1.07
CA PHE A 413 -2.63 -16.36 -1.12
C PHE A 413 -4.00 -16.67 -1.71
N ALA A 414 -4.16 -17.74 -2.50
CA ALA A 414 -5.44 -18.04 -3.15
C ALA A 414 -6.55 -18.28 -2.13
N ASP A 415 -7.72 -17.70 -2.39
CA ASP A 415 -8.94 -18.05 -1.70
C ASP A 415 -9.71 -19.11 -2.51
N PRO A 416 -10.16 -20.22 -1.91
CA PRO A 416 -11.12 -21.13 -2.53
C PRO A 416 -12.38 -20.43 -3.12
N GLN A 417 -12.76 -19.26 -2.59
CA GLN A 417 -13.83 -18.40 -3.12
C GLN A 417 -13.36 -17.44 -4.22
N GLY A 418 -12.19 -17.68 -4.83
CA GLY A 418 -11.64 -16.87 -5.91
C GLY A 418 -10.90 -15.60 -5.44
N GLY A 419 -9.98 -15.15 -6.29
CA GLY A 419 -9.04 -14.09 -5.93
C GLY A 419 -7.97 -14.53 -4.93
N TYR A 420 -7.20 -13.55 -4.47
CA TYR A 420 -6.06 -13.72 -3.57
C TYR A 420 -6.15 -12.76 -2.39
N PHE A 421 -5.81 -13.27 -1.22
CA PHE A 421 -5.63 -12.49 0.00
C PHE A 421 -4.36 -11.63 -0.05
N ASP A 422 -4.37 -10.50 0.64
CA ASP A 422 -3.26 -9.55 0.78
C ASP A 422 -2.03 -10.14 1.48
N ALA A 423 -2.24 -11.04 2.44
CA ALA A 423 -1.21 -11.70 3.24
C ALA A 423 -1.34 -13.24 3.21
N ALA A 424 -0.23 -13.94 3.43
CA ALA A 424 -0.25 -15.41 3.52
C ALA A 424 -0.98 -15.90 4.79
N VAL A 425 -0.82 -15.18 5.90
CA VAL A 425 -1.44 -15.50 7.19
C VAL A 425 -2.08 -14.25 7.83
N PRO A 426 -3.16 -14.40 8.61
CA PRO A 426 -3.73 -13.31 9.41
C PRO A 426 -2.72 -12.69 10.39
N ASP A 427 -2.82 -11.38 10.65
CA ASP A 427 -2.02 -10.72 11.69
C ASP A 427 -2.71 -10.84 13.06
N ALA A 428 -2.25 -11.80 13.86
CA ALA A 428 -2.77 -12.05 15.19
C ALA A 428 -2.40 -10.99 16.24
N SER A 429 -1.70 -9.91 15.88
CA SER A 429 -1.34 -8.82 16.80
C SER A 429 -2.55 -7.99 17.22
N ALA A 430 -3.50 -7.77 16.31
CA ALA A 430 -4.74 -7.05 16.55
C ALA A 430 -5.94 -7.93 16.17
N PRO A 431 -6.44 -8.79 17.08
CA PRO A 431 -7.44 -9.81 16.78
C PRO A 431 -8.71 -9.30 16.07
N ALA A 432 -9.16 -8.08 16.38
CA ALA A 432 -10.39 -7.54 15.82
C ALA A 432 -10.32 -7.27 14.31
N LEU A 433 -9.14 -6.98 13.74
CA LEU A 433 -8.93 -6.80 12.30
C LEU A 433 -7.75 -7.63 11.78
N ALA A 434 -7.58 -8.83 12.37
CA ALA A 434 -6.55 -9.78 11.99
C ALA A 434 -6.77 -10.38 10.60
N ASP A 435 -8.03 -10.46 10.18
CA ASP A 435 -8.47 -11.13 8.96
C ASP A 435 -7.79 -10.56 7.71
N ARG A 436 -7.44 -11.47 6.81
CA ARG A 436 -6.86 -11.13 5.51
C ARG A 436 -7.92 -10.51 4.61
N THR A 437 -7.54 -9.57 3.77
CA THR A 437 -8.44 -8.88 2.84
C THR A 437 -8.03 -9.17 1.41
N LYS A 438 -8.93 -8.89 0.46
CA LYS A 438 -8.62 -9.00 -0.96
C LYS A 438 -8.56 -7.62 -1.57
N GLN A 439 -7.36 -7.13 -1.85
CA GLN A 439 -7.19 -5.82 -2.47
C GLN A 439 -7.48 -5.91 -3.97
N VAL A 440 -8.46 -5.12 -4.43
CA VAL A 440 -8.83 -5.00 -5.85
C VAL A 440 -8.62 -3.59 -6.41
N LEU A 441 -8.80 -2.56 -5.57
CA LEU A 441 -8.67 -1.15 -5.98
C LEU A 441 -7.21 -0.70 -5.97
N ASP A 442 -6.90 0.25 -6.84
CA ASP A 442 -5.63 0.94 -6.89
C ASP A 442 -5.45 1.83 -5.65
N ASP A 443 -4.21 1.89 -5.17
CA ASP A 443 -3.77 2.78 -4.09
C ASP A 443 -2.44 3.44 -4.51
N LEU A 444 -1.33 3.16 -3.81
CA LEU A 444 0.01 3.56 -4.25
C LEU A 444 0.52 2.75 -5.44
N LEU A 445 -0.10 1.59 -5.67
CA LEU A 445 0.24 0.62 -6.68
C LEU A 445 -1.07 0.04 -7.25
N PRO A 446 -1.01 -0.67 -8.39
CA PRO A 446 -2.19 -1.30 -8.95
C PRO A 446 -2.76 -2.31 -7.97
N GLY A 447 -4.09 -2.44 -7.91
CA GLY A 447 -4.76 -3.37 -7.02
C GLY A 447 -4.20 -4.79 -7.15
N ALA A 448 -3.85 -5.42 -6.03
CA ALA A 448 -3.07 -6.65 -6.01
C ALA A 448 -3.70 -7.79 -6.83
N ASN A 449 -5.02 -7.96 -6.74
CA ASN A 449 -5.76 -8.95 -7.52
C ASN A 449 -5.80 -8.62 -9.02
N ALA A 450 -5.96 -7.34 -9.37
CA ALA A 450 -5.91 -6.90 -10.76
C ALA A 450 -4.51 -7.11 -11.38
N ALA A 451 -3.46 -6.81 -10.61
CA ALA A 451 -2.07 -7.07 -10.98
C ALA A 451 -1.78 -8.58 -11.13
N ALA A 452 -2.29 -9.40 -10.20
CA ALA A 452 -2.20 -10.86 -10.29
C ALA A 452 -2.84 -11.40 -11.57
N ALA A 453 -4.08 -11.00 -11.87
CA ALA A 453 -4.77 -11.39 -13.10
C ALA A 453 -3.96 -10.98 -14.35
N ARG A 454 -3.40 -9.77 -14.37
CA ARG A 454 -2.57 -9.28 -15.47
C ARG A 454 -1.28 -10.11 -15.64
N VAL A 455 -0.58 -10.43 -14.56
CA VAL A 455 0.61 -11.31 -14.59
C VAL A 455 0.25 -12.68 -15.15
N LEU A 456 -0.84 -13.28 -14.69
CA LEU A 456 -1.30 -14.59 -15.14
C LEU A 456 -1.67 -14.57 -16.63
N LEU A 457 -2.35 -13.52 -17.12
CA LEU A 457 -2.63 -13.36 -18.55
C LEU A 457 -1.35 -13.22 -19.38
N ARG A 458 -0.35 -12.45 -18.91
CA ARG A 458 0.95 -12.34 -19.60
C ARG A 458 1.70 -13.69 -19.60
N LEU A 459 1.68 -14.42 -18.48
CA LEU A 459 2.26 -15.77 -18.42
C LEU A 459 1.57 -16.73 -19.39
N ALA A 460 0.24 -16.69 -19.48
CA ALA A 460 -0.50 -17.49 -20.43
C ALA A 460 -0.16 -17.18 -21.89
N ALA A 461 0.04 -15.89 -22.21
CA ALA A 461 0.42 -15.46 -23.55
C ALA A 461 1.82 -15.97 -23.93
N VAL A 462 2.77 -15.92 -22.99
CA VAL A 462 4.16 -16.34 -23.21
C VAL A 462 4.34 -17.86 -23.22
N THR A 463 3.61 -18.58 -22.37
CA THR A 463 3.80 -20.03 -22.17
C THR A 463 2.81 -20.89 -22.97
N GLY A 464 1.70 -20.32 -23.43
CA GLY A 464 0.58 -21.06 -24.02
C GLY A 464 -0.31 -21.78 -22.99
N ASP A 465 0.09 -21.83 -21.71
CA ASP A 465 -0.61 -22.58 -20.67
C ASP A 465 -1.99 -21.99 -20.36
N ALA A 466 -3.03 -22.76 -20.63
CA ALA A 466 -4.42 -22.38 -20.37
C ALA A 466 -4.74 -22.33 -18.86
N GLY A 467 -3.95 -22.98 -18.00
CA GLY A 467 -4.07 -22.91 -16.54
C GLY A 467 -3.95 -21.50 -16.01
N TYR A 468 -2.98 -20.73 -16.51
CA TYR A 468 -2.85 -19.31 -16.13
C TYR A 468 -4.05 -18.48 -16.60
N ARG A 469 -4.61 -18.72 -17.80
CA ARG A 469 -5.85 -18.03 -18.23
C ARG A 469 -7.03 -18.33 -17.33
N ARG A 470 -7.21 -19.60 -16.95
CA ARG A 470 -8.32 -20.02 -16.06
C ARG A 470 -8.19 -19.35 -14.69
N ARG A 471 -6.99 -19.32 -14.11
CA ARG A 471 -6.72 -18.63 -12.85
C ARG A 471 -6.99 -17.14 -12.95
N ALA A 472 -6.50 -16.47 -13.99
CA ALA A 472 -6.76 -15.05 -14.21
C ALA A 472 -8.26 -14.73 -14.31
N ARG A 473 -9.00 -15.55 -15.07
CA ARG A 473 -10.45 -15.44 -15.18
C ARG A 473 -11.13 -15.60 -13.82
N ALA A 474 -10.78 -16.63 -13.05
CA ALA A 474 -11.34 -16.84 -11.71
C ALA A 474 -11.04 -15.68 -10.75
N THR A 475 -9.84 -15.10 -10.83
CA THR A 475 -9.48 -13.89 -10.07
C THR A 475 -10.38 -12.72 -10.43
N LEU A 476 -10.63 -12.48 -11.72
CA LEU A 476 -11.49 -11.39 -12.19
C LEU A 476 -12.99 -11.64 -11.86
N GLU A 477 -13.47 -12.87 -12.01
CA GLU A 477 -14.86 -13.27 -11.68
C GLU A 477 -15.17 -13.15 -10.19
N ALA A 478 -14.17 -13.21 -9.31
CA ALA A 478 -14.32 -13.02 -7.87
C ALA A 478 -14.69 -11.58 -7.46
N PHE A 479 -14.53 -10.62 -8.37
CA PHE A 479 -14.89 -9.20 -8.14
C PHE A 479 -15.87 -8.67 -9.19
N ALA A 480 -16.28 -9.49 -10.16
CA ALA A 480 -17.22 -9.09 -11.19
C ALA A 480 -18.57 -8.71 -10.53
N GLY A 481 -19.05 -7.49 -10.81
CA GLY A 481 -20.31 -6.96 -10.27
C GLY A 481 -20.28 -6.51 -8.80
N GLY A 482 -19.12 -6.49 -8.14
CA GLY A 482 -18.98 -6.01 -6.76
C GLY A 482 -18.24 -4.69 -6.60
N VAL A 483 -17.61 -4.21 -7.68
CA VAL A 483 -16.84 -2.96 -7.69
C VAL A 483 -17.67 -1.87 -8.38
N ASP A 484 -18.84 -1.56 -7.81
CA ASP A 484 -19.71 -0.48 -8.28
C ASP A 484 -19.51 0.79 -7.43
N GLY A 485 -19.48 1.95 -8.08
CA GLY A 485 -19.41 3.25 -7.39
C GLY A 485 -18.06 3.60 -6.76
N ALA A 486 -16.98 2.90 -7.11
CA ALA A 486 -15.62 3.19 -6.62
C ALA A 486 -14.98 4.45 -7.26
N GLY A 487 -15.55 4.96 -8.35
CA GLY A 487 -15.00 6.07 -9.11
C GLY A 487 -13.73 5.69 -9.87
N LEU A 488 -12.81 6.62 -10.02
CA LEU A 488 -11.47 6.37 -10.57
C LEU A 488 -10.60 5.73 -9.47
N ARG A 489 -10.74 4.42 -9.24
CA ARG A 489 -9.96 3.61 -8.30
C ARG A 489 -9.91 2.15 -8.71
#